data_AF-A0A7X8D4K5-F1
#
_entry.id   AF-A0A7X8D4K5-F1
#
_cell.length_a   1.000
_cell.length_b   1.000
_cell.length_c   1.000
_cell.angle_alpha   90.00
_cell.angle_beta   90.00
_cell.angle_gamma   90.00
#
_symmetry.space_group_name_H-M   'P 1'
#
loop_
_entity.id
_entity.type
_entity.pdbx_description
1 polymer ?
#
loop_
_entity_poly.entity_id
_entity_poly.type
_entity_poly.pdbx_seq_one_letter_code
_entity_poly.pdbx_strand_id
1 'polypeptide(L)' 'IKDLKVKGSSTNLKKGTKARGIRIIDGDHDVACRINGISYELKSEFLKKA' A
#
# COMPACT_ATOMS: atom_id res chain seq x y z
N ILE A 1 2.39 7.35 -11.87
CA ILE A 1 2.47 6.28 -10.85
C ILE A 1 3.94 6.22 -10.43
N LYS A 2 4.27 6.89 -9.32
CA LYS A 2 5.64 7.16 -8.85
C LYS A 2 6.06 6.08 -7.86
N ASP A 3 7.36 5.81 -7.75
CA ASP A 3 7.93 4.99 -6.67
C ASP A 3 7.64 5.65 -5.32
N LEU A 4 7.00 4.90 -4.42
CA LEU A 4 6.58 5.41 -3.13
C LEU A 4 7.53 4.88 -2.07
N LYS A 5 8.35 5.78 -1.51
CA LYS A 5 9.22 5.45 -0.37
C LYS A 5 8.37 5.53 0.89
N VAL A 6 8.02 4.39 1.46
CA VAL A 6 7.28 4.35 2.72
C VAL A 6 8.25 4.63 3.86
N LYS A 7 7.89 5.59 4.72
CA LYS A 7 8.65 5.91 5.92
C LYS A 7 8.60 4.69 6.86
N GLY A 8 9.75 4.14 7.24
CA GLY A 8 9.86 2.94 8.09
C GLY A 8 10.22 1.65 7.35
N SER A 9 10.26 1.66 6.01
CA SER A 9 10.77 0.53 5.22
C SER A 9 11.85 1.05 4.25
N SER A 10 12.99 0.34 4.18
CA SER A 10 14.02 0.59 3.17
C SER A 10 13.59 0.16 1.76
N THR A 11 12.40 -0.44 1.63
CA THR A 11 11.87 -0.93 0.36
C THR A 11 11.03 0.15 -0.32
N ASN A 12 11.47 0.57 -1.52
CA ASN A 12 10.66 1.41 -2.39
C ASN A 12 9.53 0.57 -3.00
N LEU A 13 8.28 1.00 -2.82
CA LEU A 13 7.12 0.38 -3.47
C LEU A 13 7.10 0.81 -4.94
N LYS A 14 7.53 -0.10 -5.81
CA LYS A 14 7.54 0.09 -7.25
C LYS A 14 6.14 -0.13 -7.83
N LYS A 15 5.88 0.50 -8.97
CA LYS A 15 4.68 0.22 -9.77
C LYS A 15 4.63 -1.28 -10.10
N GLY A 16 3.54 -1.95 -9.72
CA GLY A 16 3.32 -3.38 -9.97
C GLY A 16 3.48 -4.29 -8.74
N THR A 17 3.78 -3.73 -7.56
CA THR A 17 3.78 -4.52 -6.33
C THR A 17 2.37 -5.02 -5.99
N LYS A 18 2.23 -6.34 -5.85
CA LYS A 18 0.94 -6.98 -5.52
C LYS A 18 0.63 -6.82 -4.04
N ALA A 19 -0.41 -6.05 -3.75
CA ALA A 19 -1.03 -5.97 -2.44
C ALA A 19 -1.95 -7.19 -2.22
N ARG A 20 -1.84 -7.84 -1.06
CA ARG A 20 -2.72 -8.95 -0.64
C ARG A 20 -3.37 -8.62 0.70
N GLY A 21 -4.58 -9.14 0.92
CA GLY A 21 -5.31 -8.93 2.18
C GLY A 21 -5.73 -7.47 2.39
N ILE A 22 -6.33 -6.86 1.35
CA ILE A 22 -6.83 -5.48 1.41
C ILE A 22 -8.02 -5.43 2.38
N ARG A 23 -7.94 -4.54 3.37
CA ARG A 23 -9.02 -4.22 4.30
C ARG A 23 -9.29 -2.73 4.22
N ILE A 24 -10.56 -2.38 4.12
CA ILE A 24 -10.98 -0.98 4.21
C ILE A 24 -10.99 -0.62 5.69
N ILE A 25 -10.36 0.49 6.03
CA ILE A 25 -10.27 1.02 7.39
C ILE A 25 -10.88 2.41 7.36
N ASP A 26 -11.56 2.76 8.45
CA ASP A 26 -12.12 4.09 8.62
C ASP A 26 -11.06 4.96 9.34
N GLY A 27 -10.49 5.94 8.63
CA GLY A 27 -9.39 6.78 9.13
C GLY A 27 -8.72 7.65 8.05
N ASP A 28 -7.55 8.23 8.35
CA ASP A 28 -6.77 9.07 7.41
C ASP A 28 -6.19 8.27 6.21
N HIS A 29 -6.16 6.94 6.34
CA HIS A 29 -5.75 6.00 5.29
C HIS A 29 -6.92 5.06 4.99
N ASP A 30 -7.44 5.09 3.77
CA ASP A 30 -8.65 4.34 3.39
C ASP A 30 -8.46 2.82 3.41
N VAL A 31 -7.23 2.34 3.19
CA VAL A 31 -6.97 0.93 2.91
C VAL A 31 -5.70 0.42 3.56
N ALA A 32 -5.85 -0.62 4.38
CA ALA A 32 -4.76 -1.46 4.85
C ALA A 32 -4.52 -2.60 3.86
N CYS A 33 -3.27 -2.84 3.48
CA CYS A 33 -2.89 -3.97 2.67
C CYS A 33 -1.58 -4.59 3.16
N ARG A 34 -1.34 -5.87 2.84
CA ARG A 34 -0.08 -6.53 3.13
C ARG A 34 0.73 -6.72 1.86
N ILE A 35 2.01 -6.33 1.95
CA ILE A 35 2.98 -6.48 0.86
C ILE A 35 4.23 -7.10 1.48
N ASN A 36 4.66 -8.26 0.95
CA ASN A 36 5.84 -8.99 1.43
C ASN A 36 5.85 -9.22 2.95
N GLY A 37 4.68 -9.50 3.55
CA GLY A 37 4.55 -9.76 4.99
C GLY A 37 4.51 -8.49 5.87
N ILE A 38 4.72 -7.31 5.30
CA ILE A 38 4.61 -6.03 5.99
C ILE A 38 3.20 -5.46 5.74
N SER A 39 2.55 -4.97 6.79
CA SER A 39 1.29 -4.24 6.70
C SER A 39 1.57 -2.79 6.32
N TYR A 40 0.90 -2.31 5.28
CA TYR A 40 0.95 -0.94 4.79
C TYR A 40 -0.46 -0.35 4.85
N GLU A 41 -0.55 0.90 5.28
CA GLU A 41 -1.78 1.68 5.19
C GLU A 41 -1.54 2.72 4.10
N LEU A 42 -2.38 2.68 3.06
CA LEU A 42 -2.24 3.52 1.88
C LEU A 42 -3.57 4.22 1.63
N LYS A 43 -3.52 5.35 0.92
CA LYS A 43 -4.73 5.94 0.35
C LYS A 43 -5.19 5.15 -0.86
N SER A 44 -6.51 5.12 -1.05
CA SER A 44 -7.16 4.44 -2.17
C SER A 44 -6.63 4.92 -3.55
N GLU A 45 -6.17 6.17 -3.62
CA GLU A 45 -5.58 6.82 -4.81
C GLU A 45 -4.35 6.09 -5.40
N PHE A 46 -3.63 5.32 -4.58
CA PHE A 46 -2.41 4.60 -4.99
C PHE A 46 -2.67 3.15 -5.39
N LEU A 47 -3.90 2.65 -5.21
CA LEU A 47 -4.29 1.30 -5.55
C LEU A 47 -5.16 1.32 -6.80
N LYS A 48 -4.80 0.48 -7.77
CA LYS A 48 -5.65 0.22 -8.93
C LYS A 48 -6.22 -1.18 -8.82
N LYS A 49 -7.54 -1.29 -8.82
CA LYS A 49 -8.22 -2.58 -8.96
C LYS A 49 -7.83 -3.17 -10.33
N ALA A 50 -7.24 -4.36 -10.31
CA ALA A 50 -6.98 -5.17 -11.49
C ALA A 50 -8.18 -6.08 -11.75
#